data_AF-A0A2U9PE08-F1
#
_entry.id   AF-A0A2U9PE08-F1
#
_cell.length_a   1.000
_cell.length_b   1.000
_cell.length_c   1.000
_cell.angle_alpha   90.00
_cell.angle_beta   90.00
_cell.angle_gamma   90.00
#
_symmetry.space_group_name_H-M   'P 1'
#
loop_
_entity.id
_entity.type
_entity.pdbx_description
1 polymer ?
#
loop_
_entity_poly.entity_id
_entity_poly.type
_entity_poly.pdbx_seq_one_letter_code
_entity_poly.pdbx_strand_id
1 'polypeptide(L)'
;MTDLPPDLPRLRTLETWLVLTLERVRRQIEDAERRERERQRGIAARPPEPEWRLEGGRHQGPLFVHVGSCWDGRKRSRGITREQARRALAEGVRACPQCNPDAELRFLE
;
A
#
# COMPACT_ATOMS: atom_id res chain seq x y z
N MET A 1 -26.31 -43.87 1.12
CA MET A 1 -27.45 -43.06 1.59
C MET A 1 -27.42 -41.76 0.82
N THR A 2 -28.53 -41.36 0.22
CA THR A 2 -28.62 -40.06 -0.45
C THR A 2 -28.88 -39.01 0.63
N ASP A 3 -28.06 -37.96 0.70
CA ASP A 3 -28.22 -36.85 1.67
C ASP A 3 -29.42 -35.94 1.34
N LEU A 4 -30.22 -36.32 0.35
CA LEU A 4 -31.35 -35.57 -0.15
C LEU A 4 -32.67 -36.22 0.30
N PRO A 5 -33.69 -35.40 0.62
CA PRO A 5 -35.02 -35.90 0.94
C PRO A 5 -35.62 -36.63 -0.27
N PRO A 6 -36.47 -37.65 -0.04
CA PRO A 6 -37.02 -38.47 -1.11
C PRO A 6 -38.22 -37.80 -1.83
N ASP A 7 -38.83 -36.76 -1.25
CA ASP A 7 -40.03 -36.12 -1.80
C ASP A 7 -39.74 -34.92 -2.70
N LEU A 8 -40.53 -34.80 -3.77
CA LEU A 8 -40.40 -33.77 -4.79
C LEU A 8 -40.52 -32.33 -4.25
N PRO A 9 -41.47 -32.01 -3.34
CA PRO A 9 -41.58 -30.64 -2.81
C PRO A 9 -40.30 -30.17 -2.12
N ARG A 10 -39.72 -30.99 -1.22
CA ARG A 10 -38.47 -30.62 -0.54
C ARG A 10 -37.29 -30.53 -1.51
N LEU A 11 -37.22 -31.40 -2.51
CA LEU A 11 -36.20 -31.31 -3.55
C LEU A 11 -36.29 -29.98 -4.34
N ARG A 12 -37.50 -29.52 -4.68
CA ARG A 12 -37.69 -28.22 -5.36
C ARG A 12 -37.33 -27.02 -4.49
N THR A 13 -37.61 -27.09 -3.19
CA THR A 13 -37.15 -26.07 -2.24
C THR A 13 -35.63 -26.03 -2.17
N LEU A 14 -34.97 -27.19 -2.08
CA LEU A 14 -33.51 -27.27 -2.05
C LEU A 14 -32.89 -26.77 -3.35
N GLU A 15 -33.43 -27.15 -4.51
CA GLU A 15 -32.99 -26.64 -5.81
C GLU A 15 -32.99 -25.11 -5.86
N THR A 16 -34.12 -24.50 -5.48
CA THR A 16 -34.25 -23.04 -5.45
C THR A 16 -33.22 -22.40 -4.52
N TRP A 17 -33.07 -22.95 -3.31
CA TRP A 17 -32.11 -22.44 -2.33
C TRP A 17 -30.66 -22.60 -2.80
N LEU A 18 -30.31 -23.74 -3.40
CA LEU A 18 -28.97 -24.02 -3.92
C LEU A 18 -28.61 -23.09 -5.08
N VAL A 19 -29.55 -22.80 -5.99
CA VAL A 19 -29.32 -21.84 -7.08
C VAL A 19 -29.02 -20.46 -6.52
N LEU A 20 -29.86 -19.95 -5.62
CA LEU A 20 -29.67 -18.63 -4.99
C LEU A 20 -28.35 -18.55 -4.20
N THR A 21 -27.99 -19.63 -3.52
CA THR A 21 -26.75 -19.72 -2.74
C THR A 21 -25.54 -19.77 -3.66
N LEU A 22 -25.60 -20.55 -4.74
CA LEU A 22 -24.54 -20.63 -5.74
C LEU A 22 -24.29 -19.27 -6.41
N GLU A 23 -25.35 -18.55 -6.76
CA GLU A 23 -25.24 -17.18 -7.30
C GLU A 23 -24.56 -16.22 -6.31
N ARG A 24 -24.89 -16.32 -5.02
CA ARG A 24 -24.24 -15.52 -3.98
C ARG A 24 -22.74 -15.84 -3.88
N VAL A 25 -22.38 -17.12 -3.89
CA VAL A 25 -20.98 -17.56 -3.86
C VAL A 25 -20.22 -17.06 -5.09
N ARG A 26 -20.82 -17.19 -6.29
CA ARG A 26 -20.22 -16.69 -7.53
C ARG A 26 -19.90 -15.19 -7.48
N ARG A 27 -20.85 -14.37 -7.00
CA ARG A 27 -20.60 -12.92 -6.81
C ARG A 27 -19.44 -12.65 -5.83
N GLN A 28 -19.35 -13.40 -4.74
CA GLN A 28 -18.24 -13.25 -3.80
C GLN A 28 -16.89 -13.65 -4.39
N ILE A 29 -16.86 -14.68 -5.24
CA ILE A 29 -15.66 -15.08 -5.99
C ILE A 29 -15.23 -13.94 -6.91
N GLU A 30 -16.13 -13.40 -7.72
CA GLU A 30 -15.82 -12.29 -8.63
C GLU A 30 -15.27 -11.06 -7.88
N ASP A 31 -15.86 -10.73 -6.73
CA ASP A 31 -15.37 -9.67 -5.85
C ASP A 31 -13.97 -9.96 -5.29
N ALA A 32 -13.73 -11.18 -4.82
CA ALA A 32 -12.44 -11.60 -4.29
C ALA A 32 -11.35 -11.57 -5.37
N GLU A 33 -11.64 -12.09 -6.55
CA GLU A 33 -10.72 -12.06 -7.68
C GLU A 33 -10.43 -10.63 -8.14
N ARG A 34 -11.43 -9.73 -8.15
CA ARG A 34 -11.22 -8.32 -8.47
C ARG A 34 -10.24 -7.67 -7.49
N ARG A 35 -10.45 -7.89 -6.18
CA ARG A 35 -9.54 -7.38 -5.14
C ARG A 35 -8.12 -7.92 -5.29
N GLU A 36 -7.97 -9.21 -5.63
CA GLU A 36 -6.64 -9.78 -5.85
C GLU A 36 -5.98 -9.17 -7.10
N ARG A 37 -6.72 -8.99 -8.20
CA ARG A 37 -6.20 -8.29 -9.39
C ARG A 37 -5.76 -6.87 -9.07
N GLU A 38 -6.53 -6.12 -8.30
CA GLU A 38 -6.17 -4.77 -7.85
C GLU A 38 -4.91 -4.78 -6.98
N ARG A 39 -4.81 -5.72 -6.04
CA ARG A 39 -3.62 -5.91 -5.20
C ARG A 39 -2.38 -6.20 -6.03
N GLN A 40 -2.47 -7.13 -6.98
CA GLN A 40 -1.35 -7.49 -7.87
C GLN A 40 -0.95 -6.31 -8.75
N ARG A 41 -1.92 -5.56 -9.29
CA ARG A 41 -1.64 -4.31 -10.01
C ARG A 41 -0.93 -3.29 -9.12
N GLY A 42 -1.37 -3.13 -7.88
CA GLY A 42 -0.73 -2.24 -6.91
C GLY A 42 0.71 -2.64 -6.57
N ILE A 43 1.00 -3.94 -6.50
CA ILE A 43 2.36 -4.47 -6.30
C ILE A 43 3.22 -4.20 -7.55
N ALA A 44 2.72 -4.55 -8.74
CA ALA A 44 3.44 -4.38 -10.00
C ALA A 44 3.68 -2.91 -10.37
N ALA A 45 2.73 -2.04 -10.07
CA ALA A 45 2.81 -0.60 -10.32
C ALA A 45 3.43 0.18 -9.14
N ARG A 46 3.92 -0.50 -8.10
CA ARG A 46 4.54 0.18 -6.95
C ARG A 46 5.77 0.95 -7.42
N PRO A 47 5.84 2.28 -7.19
CA PRO A 47 7.05 3.03 -7.49
C PRO A 47 8.26 2.44 -6.74
N PRO A 48 9.47 2.53 -7.29
CA PRO A 48 10.68 2.14 -6.58
C PRO A 48 10.76 2.88 -5.24
N GLU A 49 11.39 2.27 -4.24
CA GLU A 49 11.61 2.99 -2.98
C GLU A 49 12.42 4.27 -3.26
N PRO A 50 11.95 5.44 -2.81
CA PRO A 50 12.64 6.69 -3.07
C PRO A 50 13.98 6.68 -2.31
N GLU A 51 15.05 7.06 -2.99
CA GLU A 51 16.39 7.16 -2.41
C GLU A 51 16.49 8.26 -1.34
N TRP A 52 15.58 9.24 -1.38
CA TRP A 52 15.52 10.36 -0.44
C TRP A 52 14.10 10.61 0.04
N ARG A 53 13.97 11.01 1.30
CA ARG A 53 12.68 11.27 1.94
C ARG A 53 12.69 12.60 2.66
N LEU A 54 11.56 13.30 2.61
CA LEU A 54 11.30 14.51 3.36
C LEU A 54 10.25 14.21 4.42
N GLU A 55 10.64 14.23 5.69
CA GLU A 55 9.75 14.07 6.83
C GLU A 55 9.02 15.38 7.11
N GLY A 56 7.70 15.31 7.21
CA GLY A 56 6.86 16.48 7.45
C GLY A 56 5.41 16.18 7.12
N GLY A 57 4.50 16.81 7.86
CA GLY A 57 3.08 16.70 7.60
C GLY A 57 2.65 17.58 6.43
N ARG A 58 1.50 17.31 5.83
CA ARG A 58 0.91 18.21 4.82
C ARG A 58 0.62 19.63 5.36
N HIS A 59 0.58 19.79 6.68
CA HIS A 59 0.28 21.03 7.41
C HIS A 59 1.38 21.47 8.39
N GLN A 60 2.46 20.70 8.52
CA GLN A 60 3.62 21.06 9.35
C GLN A 60 4.82 21.07 8.41
N GLY A 61 5.58 22.17 8.38
CA GLY A 61 6.74 22.32 7.50
C GLY A 61 7.72 21.15 7.62
N PRO A 62 8.58 20.95 6.61
CA PRO A 62 9.55 19.84 6.61
C PRO A 62 10.45 19.89 7.83
N LEU A 63 10.57 18.77 8.53
CA LEU A 63 11.34 18.64 9.77
C LEU A 63 12.74 18.07 9.49
N PHE A 64 12.80 17.01 8.68
CA PHE A 64 14.04 16.29 8.39
C PHE A 64 14.10 15.81 6.94
N VAL A 65 15.30 15.87 6.36
CA VAL A 65 15.68 15.09 5.18
C VAL A 65 16.22 13.74 5.66
N HIS A 66 15.97 12.67 4.90
CA HIS A 66 16.42 11.31 5.19
C HIS A 66 16.92 10.60 3.93
N VAL A 67 17.85 9.66 4.11
CA VAL A 67 18.11 8.61 3.12
C VAL A 67 16.90 7.67 3.08
N GLY A 68 16.57 7.17 1.89
CA GLY A 68 15.39 6.37 1.60
C GLY A 68 15.26 5.11 2.45
N SER A 69 16.40 4.52 2.80
CA SER A 69 16.55 3.33 3.63
C SER A 69 16.53 3.61 5.14
N CYS A 70 16.46 4.87 5.57
CA CYS A 70 16.42 5.24 6.99
C CYS A 70 15.22 4.59 7.69
N TRP A 71 15.47 3.90 8.81
CA TRP A 71 14.44 3.20 9.57
C TRP A 71 13.48 4.16 10.27
N ASP A 72 13.97 5.32 10.70
CA ASP A 72 13.20 6.36 11.40
C ASP A 72 12.45 7.26 10.41
N GLY A 73 13.03 7.49 9.23
CA GLY A 73 12.49 8.38 8.19
C GLY A 73 11.31 7.84 7.38
N ARG A 74 10.75 6.67 7.70
CA ARG A 74 9.64 6.06 6.94
C ARG A 74 8.26 6.61 7.32
N LYS A 75 8.07 7.07 8.57
CA LYS A 75 6.77 7.56 9.03
C LYS A 75 6.57 9.02 8.61
N ARG A 76 5.40 9.35 8.06
CA ARG A 76 5.02 10.73 7.69
C ARG A 76 6.04 11.43 6.78
N SER A 77 6.63 10.68 5.86
CA SER A 77 7.57 11.21 4.88
C SER A 77 7.07 10.98 3.46
N ARG A 78 7.47 11.88 2.55
CA ARG A 78 7.26 11.73 1.11
C ARG A 78 8.60 11.48 0.41
N GLY A 79 8.58 10.67 -0.64
CA GLY A 79 9.73 10.51 -1.52
C GLY A 79 10.03 11.81 -2.26
N ILE A 80 11.31 12.16 -2.35
CA ILE A 80 11.81 13.35 -3.06
C ILE A 80 13.02 12.97 -3.91
N THR A 81 13.34 13.80 -4.92
CA THR A 81 14.55 13.61 -5.72
C THR A 81 15.80 14.05 -4.94
N ARG A 82 16.98 13.65 -5.43
CA ARG A 82 18.27 14.07 -4.88
C ARG A 82 18.41 15.60 -4.85
N GLU A 83 17.98 16.27 -5.93
CA GLU A 83 18.03 17.73 -6.05
C GLU A 83 17.07 18.41 -5.07
N GLN A 84 15.88 17.84 -4.89
CA GLN A 84 14.92 18.31 -3.88
C GLN A 84 15.47 18.14 -2.46
N ALA A 85 16.22 17.06 -2.20
CA ALA A 85 16.87 16.82 -0.90
C ALA A 85 17.95 17.86 -0.64
N ARG A 86 18.84 18.11 -1.62
CA ARG A 86 19.85 19.18 -1.54
C ARG A 86 19.23 20.56 -1.34
N ARG A 87 18.14 20.86 -2.06
CA ARG A 87 17.42 22.13 -1.91
C ARG A 87 16.81 22.27 -0.51
N ALA A 88 16.17 21.22 0.00
CA ALA A 88 15.59 21.24 1.34
C ALA A 88 16.64 21.49 2.43
N LEU A 89 17.81 20.86 2.32
CA LEU A 89 18.94 21.13 3.22
C LEU A 89 19.42 22.59 3.11
N ALA A 90 19.54 23.12 1.89
CA ALA A 90 19.92 24.52 1.66
C ALA A 90 18.87 25.53 2.19
N GLU A 91 17.59 25.16 2.18
CA GLU A 91 16.48 25.95 2.74
C GLU A 91 16.36 25.82 4.28
N GLY A 92 17.28 25.10 4.94
CA GLY A 92 17.37 24.99 6.39
C GLY A 92 16.61 23.82 7.01
N VAL A 93 16.10 22.88 6.20
CA VAL A 93 15.57 21.61 6.72
C VAL A 93 16.72 20.80 7.30
N ARG A 94 16.52 20.24 8.50
CA ARG A 94 17.59 19.50 9.19
C ARG A 94 17.90 18.18 8.47
N ALA A 95 19.16 17.80 8.46
CA ALA A 95 19.56 16.43 8.13
C ALA A 95 19.15 15.49 9.29
N CYS A 96 18.62 14.30 8.98
CA CYS A 96 18.37 13.30 10.01
C CYS A 96 19.71 12.81 10.61
N PRO A 97 19.90 12.89 11.93
CA PRO A 97 21.15 12.48 12.57
C PRO A 97 21.38 10.96 12.57
N GLN A 98 20.37 10.15 12.23
CA GLN A 98 20.49 8.69 12.20
C GLN A 98 21.04 8.18 10.86
N CYS A 99 20.74 8.87 9.76
CA CYS A 99 21.17 8.46 8.42
C CYS A 99 22.08 9.45 7.72
N ASN A 100 22.41 10.59 8.34
CA ASN A 100 23.33 11.64 7.85
C ASN A 100 23.22 11.89 6.34
N PRO A 101 22.03 12.27 5.85
CA PRO A 101 21.77 12.41 4.42
C PRO A 101 22.60 13.52 3.77
N ASP A 102 23.02 14.53 4.52
CA ASP A 102 23.93 15.59 4.11
C ASP A 102 25.31 15.06 3.75
N ALA A 103 25.86 14.11 4.51
CA ALA A 103 27.11 13.43 4.18
C ALA A 103 26.97 12.58 2.90
N GLU A 104 25.90 11.78 2.80
CA GLU A 104 25.62 10.96 1.61
C GLU A 104 25.36 11.81 0.36
N LEU A 105 24.72 12.98 0.53
CA LEU A 105 24.52 13.94 -0.54
C LEU A 105 25.80 14.69 -0.92
N ARG A 106 26.88 14.58 -0.13
CA ARG A 106 28.08 15.44 -0.21
C ARG A 106 27.66 16.92 -0.21
N PHE A 107 26.84 17.26 0.77
CA PHE A 107 26.31 18.60 0.96
C PHE A 107 27.23 19.44 1.86
N LEU A 108 27.81 18.81 2.88
CA LEU A 108 28.88 19.37 3.71
C LEU A 108 30.20 18.74 3.28
N GLU A 109 31.23 19.56 3.04
CA GLU A 109 32.63 19.12 2.87
C GLU A 109 33.28 18.93 4.24
#